data_AF-A0A3R6QUS1-F1
#
_entry.id   AF-A0A3R6QUS1-F1
#
_cell.length_a   1.000
_cell.length_b   1.000
_cell.length_c   1.000
_cell.angle_alpha   90.00
_cell.angle_beta   90.00
_cell.angle_gamma   90.00
#
_symmetry.space_group_name_H-M   'P 1'
#
loop_
_entity.id
_entity.type
_entity.pdbx_description
1 polymer ?
#
loop_
_entity_poly.entity_id
_entity_poly.type
_entity_poly.pdbx_seq_one_letter_code
_entity_poly.pdbx_strand_id
1 'polypeptide(L)'
;MPYIIEVVKAGNTIEVSKYYSSRFNKKGVKRGKRKQLTTDEQREVNKRAAEKKLRRLINENFQEGDTHLVLDYKLSERPAGRKAMRADADDFLQEMRKLYKSLGLVFKYIHVMEIGKKGALHHHLVINTPDEVSQRAITKAWKGRGRTHFNPLDESGQYAKLASYLIKQSDGMLKDPDALQGKRWNSSKNLRKPTILRKEPIKDKAGTTE
;
A
#
# COMPACT_ATOMS: atom_id res chain seq x y z
N MET A 1 21.38 -22.42 -10.67
CA MET A 1 21.18 -20.96 -10.87
C MET A 1 21.68 -20.26 -9.63
N PRO A 2 22.49 -19.20 -9.71
CA PRO A 2 22.95 -18.51 -8.50
C PRO A 2 21.77 -17.87 -7.77
N TYR A 3 21.80 -17.91 -6.44
CA TYR A 3 20.89 -17.12 -5.63
C TYR A 3 21.17 -15.63 -5.84
N ILE A 4 20.15 -14.78 -5.76
CA ILE A 4 20.30 -13.33 -5.76
C ILE A 4 20.06 -12.84 -4.35
N ILE A 5 21.01 -12.09 -3.80
CA ILE A 5 20.78 -11.28 -2.59
C ILE A 5 20.30 -9.92 -3.05
N GLU A 6 19.19 -9.47 -2.47
CA GLU A 6 18.71 -8.11 -2.55
C GLU A 6 18.65 -7.54 -1.12
N VAL A 7 19.40 -6.46 -0.87
CA VAL A 7 19.37 -5.68 0.37
C VAL A 7 18.72 -4.34 0.06
N VAL A 8 17.63 -4.03 0.76
CA VAL A 8 16.85 -2.79 0.55
C VAL A 8 16.67 -2.08 1.88
N LYS A 9 17.04 -0.80 1.91
CA LYS A 9 16.71 0.10 3.02
C LYS A 9 15.37 0.77 2.73
N ALA A 10 14.46 0.69 3.69
CA ALA A 10 13.16 1.36 3.68
C ALA A 10 12.94 1.99 5.06
N GLY A 11 13.12 3.31 5.15
CA GLY A 11 13.12 4.04 6.42
C GLY A 11 14.07 3.42 7.44
N ASN A 12 13.53 3.03 8.60
CA ASN A 12 14.26 2.43 9.71
C ASN A 12 14.54 0.93 9.52
N THR A 13 14.12 0.33 8.40
CA THR A 13 14.25 -1.11 8.16
C THR A 13 15.26 -1.42 7.06
N ILE A 14 16.04 -2.50 7.26
CA ILE A 14 16.85 -3.13 6.21
C ILE A 14 16.26 -4.50 5.93
N GLU A 15 15.76 -4.69 4.71
CA GLU A 15 15.24 -5.97 4.24
C GLU A 15 16.29 -6.70 3.41
N VAL A 16 16.67 -7.89 3.85
CA VAL A 16 17.51 -8.82 3.08
C VAL A 16 16.62 -9.90 2.49
N SER A 17 16.73 -10.13 1.19
CA SER A 17 16.00 -11.19 0.47
C SER A 17 16.99 -12.05 -0.32
N LYS A 18 16.93 -13.38 -0.15
CA LYS A 18 17.64 -14.36 -0.97
C LYS A 18 16.63 -15.10 -1.84
N TYR A 19 16.74 -15.01 -3.16
CA TYR A 19 15.78 -15.63 -4.09
C TYR A 19 16.39 -16.01 -5.44
N TYR A 20 15.71 -16.90 -6.17
CA TYR A 20 16.09 -17.27 -7.53
C TYR A 20 15.40 -16.38 -8.57
N SER A 21 16.13 -16.01 -9.64
CA SER A 21 15.51 -15.36 -10.80
C SER A 21 16.17 -15.80 -12.10
N SER A 22 15.39 -16.47 -12.96
CA SER A 22 15.81 -16.87 -14.31
C SER A 22 15.95 -15.70 -15.29
N ARG A 23 15.58 -14.48 -14.87
CA ARG A 23 15.60 -13.24 -15.67
C ARG A 23 16.67 -12.23 -15.24
N PHE A 24 17.43 -12.53 -14.18
CA PHE A 24 18.47 -11.63 -13.72
C PHE A 24 19.54 -11.44 -14.80
N ASN A 25 19.87 -10.19 -15.11
CA ASN A 25 20.81 -9.78 -16.16
C ASN A 25 20.47 -10.20 -17.60
N LYS A 26 19.24 -10.67 -17.88
CA LYS A 26 18.79 -10.96 -19.26
C LYS A 26 18.23 -9.71 -19.93
N LYS A 27 18.98 -9.13 -20.88
CA LYS A 27 18.53 -8.01 -21.73
C LYS A 27 17.58 -8.51 -22.83
N GLY A 28 16.60 -7.70 -23.23
CA GLY A 28 15.75 -7.99 -24.40
C GLY A 28 14.56 -8.94 -24.19
N VAL A 29 14.22 -9.30 -22.95
CA VAL A 29 13.03 -10.13 -22.67
C VAL A 29 11.76 -9.35 -23.00
N LYS A 30 11.15 -9.64 -24.16
CA LYS A 30 9.90 -9.00 -24.60
C LYS A 30 8.73 -9.52 -23.75
N ARG A 31 7.80 -8.61 -23.41
CA ARG A 31 6.56 -8.97 -22.74
C ARG A 31 5.75 -9.90 -23.66
N GLY A 32 5.46 -11.12 -23.20
CA GLY A 32 4.62 -12.05 -23.94
C GLY A 32 3.20 -11.50 -24.12
N LYS A 33 2.53 -11.92 -25.20
CA LYS A 33 1.11 -11.60 -25.43
C LYS A 33 0.27 -12.16 -24.27
N ARG A 34 -0.73 -11.39 -23.81
CA ARG A 34 -1.68 -11.82 -22.77
C ARG A 34 -2.55 -12.92 -23.35
N LYS A 35 -2.31 -14.18 -22.95
CA LYS A 35 -3.00 -15.35 -23.53
C LYS A 35 -4.08 -15.96 -22.62
N GLN A 36 -3.94 -15.90 -21.30
CA GLN A 36 -4.88 -16.54 -20.36
C GLN A 36 -5.09 -15.72 -19.07
N LEU A 37 -6.14 -16.08 -18.31
CA LEU A 37 -6.36 -15.62 -16.94
C LEU A 37 -5.18 -16.07 -16.06
N THR A 38 -4.78 -15.21 -15.13
CA THR A 38 -3.69 -15.50 -14.19
C THR A 38 -4.05 -16.71 -13.32
N THR A 39 -3.20 -17.75 -13.32
CA THR A 39 -3.36 -18.94 -12.46
C THR A 39 -3.35 -18.56 -10.98
N ASP A 40 -3.96 -19.39 -10.12
CA ASP A 40 -4.01 -19.09 -8.68
C ASP A 40 -2.63 -19.01 -8.03
N GLU A 41 -1.69 -19.85 -8.47
CA GLU A 41 -0.28 -19.75 -8.09
C GLU A 41 0.33 -18.40 -8.46
N GLN A 42 0.09 -17.92 -9.69
CA GLN A 42 0.60 -16.64 -10.15
C GLN A 42 -0.08 -15.46 -9.44
N ARG A 43 -1.34 -15.62 -9.01
CA ARG A 43 -2.04 -14.63 -8.17
C ARG A 43 -1.39 -14.51 -6.81
N GLU A 44 -1.07 -15.63 -6.18
CA GLU A 44 -0.40 -15.66 -4.88
C GLU A 44 1.02 -15.04 -4.96
N VAL A 45 1.78 -15.34 -6.02
CA VAL A 45 3.07 -14.69 -6.28
C VAL A 45 2.90 -13.17 -6.45
N ASN A 46 1.90 -12.74 -7.21
CA ASN A 46 1.63 -11.31 -7.40
C ASN A 46 1.18 -10.62 -6.11
N LYS A 47 0.43 -11.33 -5.24
CA LYS A 47 0.01 -10.83 -3.94
C LYS A 47 1.21 -10.63 -3.02
N ARG A 48 2.09 -11.63 -2.87
CA ARG A 48 3.33 -11.52 -2.08
C ARG A 48 4.23 -10.39 -2.59
N ALA A 49 4.35 -10.24 -3.92
CA ALA A 49 5.10 -9.13 -4.52
C ALA A 49 4.46 -7.77 -4.23
N ALA A 50 3.12 -7.68 -4.25
CA ALA A 50 2.38 -6.47 -3.91
C ALA A 50 2.53 -6.10 -2.42
N GLU A 51 2.41 -7.07 -1.51
CA GLU A 51 2.64 -6.88 -0.07
C GLU A 51 4.05 -6.39 0.20
N LYS A 52 5.07 -7.05 -0.38
CA LYS A 52 6.48 -6.63 -0.25
C LYS A 52 6.68 -5.20 -0.73
N LYS A 53 6.09 -4.83 -1.88
CA LYS A 53 6.19 -3.47 -2.42
C LYS A 53 5.49 -2.44 -1.55
N LEU A 54 4.28 -2.75 -1.07
CA LEU A 54 3.51 -1.85 -0.23
C LEU A 54 4.18 -1.63 1.12
N ARG A 55 4.65 -2.71 1.77
CA ARG A 55 5.41 -2.66 3.02
C ARG A 55 6.62 -1.74 2.94
N ARG A 56 7.47 -1.94 1.93
CA ARG A 56 8.65 -1.06 1.72
C ARG A 56 8.26 0.39 1.48
N LEU A 57 7.15 0.63 0.79
CA LEU A 57 6.66 1.98 0.54
C LEU A 57 6.15 2.66 1.82
N ILE A 58 5.44 1.90 2.68
CA ILE A 58 4.97 2.39 3.98
C ILE A 58 6.18 2.70 4.87
N ASN A 59 7.06 1.73 5.08
CA ASN A 59 8.25 1.87 5.92
C ASN A 59 9.16 3.06 5.51
N GLU A 60 9.23 3.39 4.22
CA GLU A 60 10.05 4.49 3.72
C GLU A 60 9.44 5.89 3.97
N ASN A 61 8.12 5.97 4.12
CA ASN A 61 7.40 7.25 4.07
C ASN A 61 6.62 7.60 5.31
N PHE A 62 6.34 6.62 6.16
CA PHE A 62 5.55 6.78 7.38
C PHE A 62 6.33 6.26 8.58
N GLN A 63 5.99 6.78 9.74
CA GLN A 63 6.69 6.57 11.00
C GLN A 63 5.71 6.44 12.17
N GLU A 64 6.23 6.25 13.36
CA GLU A 64 5.45 6.31 14.59
C GLU A 64 4.60 7.59 14.68
N GLY A 65 3.39 7.49 15.21
CA GLY A 65 2.46 8.62 15.34
C GLY A 65 1.68 8.95 14.07
N ASP A 66 2.19 8.56 12.88
CA ASP A 66 1.38 8.56 11.67
C ASP A 66 0.17 7.62 11.83
N THR A 67 -0.83 7.74 10.96
CA THR A 67 -2.12 7.10 11.21
C THR A 67 -2.57 6.17 10.08
N HIS A 68 -2.95 4.96 10.45
CA HIS A 68 -3.87 4.15 9.66
C HIS A 68 -5.31 4.60 9.95
N LEU A 69 -5.84 5.40 9.04
CA LEU A 69 -7.18 5.97 9.11
C LEU A 69 -8.18 5.05 8.39
N VAL A 70 -9.28 4.73 9.05
CA VAL A 70 -10.42 4.03 8.43
C VAL A 70 -11.61 4.97 8.42
N LEU A 71 -12.10 5.29 7.22
CA LEU A 71 -13.33 6.04 7.02
C LEU A 71 -14.45 5.06 6.72
N ASP A 72 -15.50 5.08 7.51
CA ASP A 72 -16.73 4.34 7.24
C ASP A 72 -17.86 5.28 6.80
N TYR A 73 -19.00 4.67 6.47
CA TYR A 73 -20.22 5.36 6.09
C TYR A 73 -21.35 5.05 7.06
N LYS A 74 -22.11 6.08 7.43
CA LYS A 74 -23.45 5.91 8.01
C LYS A 74 -24.34 5.21 6.99
N LEU A 75 -25.32 4.45 7.47
CA LEU A 75 -26.23 3.68 6.59
C LEU A 75 -26.95 4.58 5.57
N SER A 76 -27.37 5.77 5.97
CA SER A 76 -28.07 6.75 5.12
C SER A 76 -27.18 7.43 4.07
N GLU A 77 -25.87 7.49 4.31
CA GLU A 77 -24.89 8.22 3.48
C GLU A 77 -24.06 7.29 2.59
N ARG A 78 -24.47 6.01 2.46
CA ARG A 78 -23.72 5.05 1.67
C ARG A 78 -23.80 5.42 0.18
N PRO A 79 -22.66 5.60 -0.51
CA PRO A 79 -22.66 5.95 -1.91
C PRO A 79 -23.25 4.82 -2.76
N ALA A 80 -24.01 5.21 -3.78
CA ALA A 80 -24.54 4.29 -4.79
C ALA A 80 -23.41 3.84 -5.73
N GLY A 81 -22.68 2.83 -5.30
CA GLY A 81 -21.67 2.14 -6.10
C GLY A 81 -20.31 2.84 -6.19
N ARG A 82 -19.46 2.27 -7.03
CA ARG A 82 -18.02 2.56 -7.10
C ARG A 82 -17.68 4.01 -7.42
N LYS A 83 -18.37 4.61 -8.40
CA LYS A 83 -18.05 5.97 -8.88
C LYS A 83 -18.28 7.01 -7.79
N ALA A 84 -19.40 6.89 -7.07
CA ALA A 84 -19.73 7.77 -5.95
C ALA A 84 -18.74 7.59 -4.79
N MET A 85 -18.43 6.34 -4.41
CA MET A 85 -17.41 6.05 -3.39
C MET A 85 -16.04 6.64 -3.75
N ARG A 86 -15.67 6.58 -5.03
CA ARG A 86 -14.43 7.19 -5.50
C ARG A 86 -14.45 8.72 -5.42
N ALA A 87 -15.57 9.34 -5.77
CA ALA A 87 -15.75 10.78 -5.70
C ALA A 87 -15.66 11.29 -4.25
N ASP A 88 -16.27 10.60 -3.29
CA ASP A 88 -16.15 10.93 -1.86
C ASP A 88 -14.70 10.86 -1.37
N ALA A 89 -13.96 9.84 -1.78
CA ALA A 89 -12.54 9.74 -1.43
C ALA A 89 -11.72 10.87 -2.06
N ASP A 90 -12.01 11.26 -3.30
CA ASP A 90 -11.29 12.34 -3.97
C ASP A 90 -11.61 13.72 -3.33
N ASP A 91 -12.86 13.94 -2.90
CA ASP A 91 -13.28 15.08 -2.10
C ASP A 91 -12.56 15.13 -0.74
N PHE A 92 -12.52 14.02 -0.01
CA PHE A 92 -11.77 13.91 1.25
C PHE A 92 -10.28 14.22 1.05
N LEU A 93 -9.65 13.63 0.05
CA LEU A 93 -8.24 13.87 -0.26
C LEU A 93 -7.99 15.32 -0.68
N GLN A 94 -8.96 15.99 -1.31
CA GLN A 94 -8.86 17.41 -1.63
C GLN A 94 -8.91 18.28 -0.38
N GLU A 95 -9.82 18.02 0.55
CA GLU A 95 -9.89 18.73 1.83
C GLU A 95 -8.63 18.51 2.68
N MET A 96 -8.12 17.28 2.72
CA MET A 96 -6.84 16.99 3.38
C MET A 96 -5.68 17.78 2.75
N ARG A 97 -5.62 17.88 1.41
CA ARG A 97 -4.58 18.71 0.76
C ARG A 97 -4.71 20.20 1.12
N LYS A 98 -5.93 20.73 1.22
CA LYS A 98 -6.16 22.12 1.65
C LYS A 98 -5.68 22.33 3.08
N LEU A 99 -6.05 21.44 4.00
CA LEU A 99 -5.62 21.46 5.39
C LEU A 99 -4.09 21.47 5.52
N TYR A 100 -3.41 20.53 4.87
CA TYR A 100 -1.96 20.44 4.92
C TYR A 100 -1.30 21.67 4.30
N LYS A 101 -1.83 22.15 3.17
CA LYS A 101 -1.32 23.37 2.53
C LYS A 101 -1.48 24.60 3.42
N SER A 102 -2.60 24.76 4.14
CA SER A 102 -2.78 25.88 5.06
C SER A 102 -1.81 25.87 6.24
N LEU A 103 -1.27 24.70 6.58
CA LEU A 103 -0.27 24.51 7.63
C LEU A 103 1.17 24.53 7.09
N GLY A 104 1.38 24.72 5.77
CA GLY A 104 2.70 24.64 5.15
C GLY A 104 3.28 23.22 5.08
N LEU A 105 2.46 22.19 5.29
CA LEU A 105 2.86 20.80 5.38
C LEU A 105 2.66 20.04 4.07
N VAL A 106 3.44 18.99 3.88
CA VAL A 106 3.34 18.09 2.72
C VAL A 106 2.46 16.89 3.06
N PHE A 107 1.32 16.76 2.39
CA PHE A 107 0.44 15.61 2.55
C PHE A 107 0.95 14.38 1.79
N LYS A 108 1.02 13.24 2.48
CA LYS A 108 1.36 11.92 1.95
C LYS A 108 0.25 10.95 2.32
N TYR A 109 -0.12 10.08 1.40
CA TYR A 109 -1.10 9.04 1.69
C TYR A 109 -0.94 7.79 0.84
N ILE A 110 -1.42 6.68 1.38
CA ILE A 110 -1.78 5.46 0.67
C ILE A 110 -3.27 5.24 0.91
N HIS A 111 -4.02 4.80 -0.09
CA HIS A 111 -5.47 4.62 -0.04
C HIS A 111 -5.89 3.30 -0.70
N VAL A 112 -6.73 2.54 0.01
CA VAL A 112 -7.38 1.31 -0.43
C VAL A 112 -8.87 1.42 -0.14
N MET A 113 -9.70 1.08 -1.12
CA MET A 113 -11.16 0.96 -0.95
C MET A 113 -11.53 -0.49 -0.69
N GLU A 114 -12.48 -0.72 0.22
CA GLU A 114 -12.97 -2.05 0.59
C GLU A 114 -14.51 -2.07 0.64
N ILE A 115 -15.10 -3.17 0.15
CA ILE A 115 -16.47 -3.58 0.50
C ILE A 115 -16.37 -4.76 1.47
N GLY A 116 -16.77 -4.53 2.71
CA GLY A 116 -16.87 -5.58 3.72
C GLY A 116 -17.91 -6.63 3.32
N LYS A 117 -17.79 -7.85 3.86
CA LYS A 117 -18.66 -9.00 3.51
C LYS A 117 -20.16 -8.73 3.62
N LYS A 118 -20.58 -7.81 4.50
CA LYS A 118 -21.96 -7.39 4.72
C LYS A 118 -22.36 -6.12 3.93
N GLY A 119 -21.58 -5.74 2.91
CA GLY A 119 -21.82 -4.55 2.09
C GLY A 119 -21.43 -3.22 2.77
N ALA A 120 -20.65 -3.25 3.86
CA ALA A 120 -20.14 -2.04 4.48
C ALA A 120 -19.00 -1.47 3.62
N LEU A 121 -19.03 -0.16 3.34
CA LEU A 121 -18.02 0.50 2.52
C LEU A 121 -16.98 1.15 3.43
N HIS A 122 -15.70 0.91 3.14
CA HIS A 122 -14.59 1.44 3.92
C HIS A 122 -13.50 2.04 3.02
N HIS A 123 -12.93 3.15 3.48
CA HIS A 123 -11.68 3.67 2.94
C HIS A 123 -10.59 3.47 3.99
N HIS A 124 -9.60 2.66 3.64
CA HIS A 124 -8.39 2.52 4.43
C HIS A 124 -7.32 3.45 3.88
N LEU A 125 -6.84 4.36 4.71
CA LEU A 125 -5.73 5.24 4.39
C LEU A 125 -4.58 5.07 5.36
N VAL A 126 -3.36 5.16 4.86
CA VAL A 126 -2.18 5.45 5.69
C VAL A 126 -1.78 6.87 5.36
N ILE A 127 -1.81 7.76 6.34
CA ILE A 127 -1.51 9.18 6.19
C ILE A 127 -0.39 9.57 7.13
N ASN A 128 0.43 10.55 6.72
CA ASN A 128 1.31 11.19 7.69
C ASN A 128 0.45 12.03 8.64
N THR A 129 0.77 12.08 9.92
CA THR A 129 -0.03 12.81 10.93
C THR A 129 0.91 13.59 11.86
N PRO A 130 1.48 14.71 11.39
CA PRO A 130 2.31 15.56 12.24
C PRO A 130 1.44 16.27 13.30
N ASP A 131 2.06 16.72 14.39
CA ASP A 131 1.37 17.22 15.59
C ASP A 131 0.43 18.41 15.33
N GLU A 132 0.70 19.22 14.30
CA GLU A 132 -0.14 20.35 13.92
C GLU A 132 -1.50 19.90 13.32
N VAL A 133 -1.60 18.63 12.88
CA VAL A 133 -2.80 18.10 12.25
C VAL A 133 -3.69 17.40 13.29
N SER A 134 -4.66 18.15 13.81
CA SER A 134 -5.63 17.59 14.76
C SER A 134 -6.55 16.54 14.12
N GLN A 135 -6.86 15.48 14.88
CA GLN A 135 -7.85 14.46 14.47
C GLN A 135 -9.22 15.09 14.15
N ARG A 136 -9.62 16.13 14.90
CA ARG A 136 -10.86 16.88 14.65
C ARG A 136 -10.90 17.50 13.26
N ALA A 137 -9.78 18.05 12.77
CA ALA A 137 -9.68 18.59 11.42
C ALA A 137 -9.85 17.50 10.36
N ILE A 138 -9.25 16.32 10.58
CA ILE A 138 -9.40 15.15 9.70
C ILE A 138 -10.86 14.66 9.68
N THR A 139 -11.51 14.55 10.84
CA THR A 139 -12.93 14.17 10.92
C THR A 139 -13.83 15.18 10.21
N LYS A 140 -13.54 16.49 10.32
CA LYS A 140 -14.26 17.55 9.60
C LYS A 140 -14.08 17.43 8.09
N ALA A 141 -12.90 17.04 7.61
CA ALA A 141 -12.64 16.79 6.19
C ALA A 141 -13.50 15.65 5.62
N TRP A 142 -13.96 14.70 6.47
CA TRP A 142 -14.89 13.64 6.04
C TRP A 142 -16.34 14.12 5.87
N LYS A 143 -16.64 15.36 6.26
CA LYS A 143 -17.95 16.03 6.10
C LYS A 143 -19.12 15.26 6.72
N GLY A 144 -18.87 14.50 7.78
CA GLY A 144 -19.92 13.82 8.54
C GLY A 144 -20.59 12.62 7.86
N ARG A 145 -20.07 12.15 6.72
CA ARG A 145 -20.55 10.95 5.97
C ARG A 145 -20.51 9.67 6.79
N GLY A 146 -19.61 9.60 7.77
CA GLY A 146 -19.49 8.47 8.69
C GLY A 146 -18.53 8.76 9.83
N ARG A 147 -18.07 7.68 10.47
CA ARG A 147 -17.08 7.71 11.54
C ARG A 147 -15.67 7.57 10.97
N THR A 148 -14.72 8.10 11.72
CA THR A 148 -13.30 8.06 11.42
C THR A 148 -12.60 7.30 12.54
N HIS A 149 -11.96 6.18 12.21
CA HIS A 149 -11.18 5.39 13.16
C HIS A 149 -9.71 5.67 12.95
N PHE A 150 -9.04 6.16 14.00
CA PHE A 150 -7.62 6.51 13.97
C PHE A 150 -6.84 5.40 14.67
N ASN A 151 -5.99 4.69 13.92
CA ASN A 151 -5.08 3.69 14.45
C ASN A 151 -3.64 4.21 14.28
N PRO A 152 -3.01 4.75 15.34
CA PRO A 152 -1.62 5.19 15.28
C PRO A 152 -0.68 4.05 14.89
N LEU A 153 0.35 4.37 14.11
CA LEU A 153 1.41 3.44 13.78
C LEU A 153 2.36 3.28 14.97
N ASP A 154 2.81 2.04 15.18
CA ASP A 154 3.78 1.71 16.21
C ASP A 154 5.21 2.22 15.91
N GLU A 155 6.04 2.22 16.93
CA GLU A 155 7.45 2.66 16.92
C GLU A 155 8.38 1.73 16.12
N SER A 156 7.92 0.54 15.72
CA SER A 156 8.79 -0.48 15.12
C SER A 156 9.39 -0.06 13.78
N GLY A 157 8.75 0.88 13.08
CA GLY A 157 9.05 1.23 11.68
C GLY A 157 8.82 0.09 10.69
N GLN A 158 8.27 -1.04 11.16
CA GLN A 158 8.04 -2.24 10.38
C GLN A 158 6.54 -2.51 10.24
N TYR A 159 5.98 -2.09 9.11
CA TYR A 159 4.53 -2.14 8.88
C TYR A 159 4.09 -3.31 7.98
N ALA A 160 4.67 -4.51 8.14
CA ALA A 160 4.31 -5.68 7.33
C ALA A 160 2.86 -6.13 7.58
N LYS A 161 2.44 -6.15 8.85
CA LYS A 161 1.07 -6.52 9.23
C LYS A 161 0.06 -5.58 8.60
N LEU A 162 0.31 -4.27 8.65
CA LEU A 162 -0.51 -3.25 8.01
C LEU A 162 -0.54 -3.42 6.48
N ALA A 163 0.61 -3.64 5.84
CA ALA A 163 0.67 -3.87 4.40
C ALA A 163 -0.13 -5.11 3.98
N SER A 164 0.01 -6.23 4.70
CA SER A 164 -0.73 -7.46 4.43
C SER A 164 -2.23 -7.27 4.64
N TYR A 165 -2.62 -6.56 5.70
CA TYR A 165 -4.01 -6.18 5.96
C TYR A 165 -4.59 -5.40 4.77
N LEU A 166 -3.96 -4.31 4.34
CA LEU A 166 -4.42 -3.50 3.22
C LEU A 166 -4.52 -4.28 1.90
N ILE A 167 -3.54 -5.16 1.62
CA ILE A 167 -3.58 -6.00 0.43
C ILE A 167 -4.74 -6.99 0.49
N LYS A 168 -4.98 -7.63 1.65
CA LYS A 168 -6.11 -8.54 1.84
C LYS A 168 -7.45 -7.87 1.52
N GLN A 169 -7.63 -6.63 1.96
CA GLN A 169 -8.85 -5.87 1.66
C GLN A 169 -8.98 -5.53 0.17
N SER A 170 -7.88 -5.22 -0.51
CA SER A 170 -7.89 -4.99 -1.96
C SER A 170 -8.07 -6.28 -2.79
N ASP A 171 -7.65 -7.44 -2.28
CA ASP A 171 -7.57 -8.70 -3.03
C ASP A 171 -8.94 -9.31 -3.28
N GLY A 172 -9.85 -9.21 -2.30
CA GLY A 172 -11.25 -9.59 -2.48
C GLY A 172 -11.93 -8.81 -3.60
N MET A 173 -11.49 -7.57 -3.84
CA MET A 173 -12.09 -6.66 -4.81
C MET A 173 -11.53 -6.81 -6.23
N LEU A 174 -10.40 -7.49 -6.42
CA LEU A 174 -9.77 -7.69 -7.74
C LEU A 174 -10.35 -8.87 -8.53
N LYS A 175 -11.16 -9.71 -7.87
CA LYS A 175 -11.81 -10.88 -8.46
C LYS A 175 -13.08 -10.52 -9.23
N ASP A 176 -13.65 -9.35 -8.96
CA ASP A 176 -14.93 -8.90 -9.49
C ASP A 176 -14.73 -8.06 -10.77
N PRO A 177 -15.45 -8.31 -11.88
CA PRO A 177 -15.51 -7.39 -13.02
C PRO A 177 -15.88 -5.94 -12.63
N ASP A 178 -16.56 -5.73 -11.49
CA ASP A 178 -16.88 -4.42 -10.90
C ASP A 178 -15.82 -3.87 -9.92
N ALA A 179 -14.61 -4.45 -9.93
CA ALA A 179 -13.50 -4.13 -9.02
C ALA A 179 -13.38 -2.64 -8.69
N LEU A 180 -13.57 -2.25 -7.42
CA LEU A 180 -13.59 -0.85 -6.95
C LEU A 180 -12.38 0.00 -7.39
N GLN A 181 -11.23 -0.61 -7.63
CA GLN A 181 -10.02 0.07 -8.10
C GLN A 181 -9.24 -0.82 -9.06
N GLY A 182 -8.76 -0.23 -10.16
CA GLY A 182 -7.91 -0.95 -11.14
C GLY A 182 -6.50 -1.25 -10.64
N LYS A 183 -6.11 -0.71 -9.48
CA LYS A 183 -4.83 -0.95 -8.79
C LYS A 183 -5.13 -1.44 -7.37
N ARG A 184 -4.23 -2.25 -6.79
CA ARG A 184 -4.32 -2.73 -5.39
C ARG A 184 -4.32 -1.62 -4.34
N TRP A 185 -3.73 -0.47 -4.66
CA TRP A 185 -3.80 0.75 -3.86
C TRP A 185 -3.59 1.98 -4.75
N ASN A 186 -4.01 3.13 -4.26
CA ASN A 186 -3.62 4.44 -4.77
C ASN A 186 -2.70 5.11 -3.75
N SER A 187 -1.84 6.01 -4.20
CA SER A 187 -0.94 6.74 -3.29
C SER A 187 -0.66 8.13 -3.82
N SER A 188 -0.18 9.01 -2.94
CA SER A 188 0.34 10.30 -3.35
C SER A 188 1.57 10.14 -4.27
N LYS A 189 1.82 11.12 -5.14
CA LYS A 189 2.92 11.07 -6.13
C LYS A 189 4.30 11.39 -5.53
N ASN A 190 4.31 12.02 -4.36
CA ASN A 190 5.48 12.50 -3.62
C ASN A 190 6.06 11.46 -2.62
N LEU A 191 5.63 10.21 -2.68
CA LEU A 191 6.21 9.15 -1.85
C LEU A 191 7.62 8.80 -2.35
N ARG A 192 8.58 8.76 -1.42
CA ARG A 192 9.94 8.30 -1.67
C ARG A 192 9.93 6.80 -1.95
N LYS A 193 10.81 6.38 -2.87
CA LYS A 193 11.03 4.96 -3.14
C LYS A 193 12.11 4.42 -2.19
N PRO A 194 11.98 3.17 -1.72
CA PRO A 194 13.00 2.54 -0.90
C PRO A 194 14.32 2.41 -1.68
N THR A 195 15.44 2.46 -0.97
CA THR A 195 16.79 2.46 -1.57
C THR A 195 17.32 1.04 -1.66
N ILE A 196 17.73 0.61 -2.86
CA ILE A 196 18.37 -0.69 -3.07
C ILE A 196 19.86 -0.53 -2.77
N LEU A 197 20.33 -1.13 -1.68
CA LEU A 197 21.73 -1.03 -1.25
C LEU A 197 22.62 -2.05 -1.98
N ARG A 198 22.10 -3.26 -2.20
CA ARG A 198 22.84 -4.36 -2.83
C ARG A 198 21.89 -5.24 -3.61
N LYS A 199 22.27 -5.63 -4.83
CA LYS A 199 21.52 -6.59 -5.64
C LYS A 199 22.44 -7.37 -6.56
N GLU A 200 22.86 -8.55 -6.12
CA GLU A 200 23.88 -9.32 -6.84
C GLU A 200 23.70 -10.83 -6.66
N PRO A 201 24.21 -11.64 -7.61
CA PRO A 201 24.17 -13.09 -7.48
C PRO A 201 25.23 -13.57 -6.48
N ILE A 202 24.84 -14.39 -5.52
CA ILE A 202 25.76 -15.21 -4.71
C ILE A 202 26.18 -16.41 -5.55
N LYS A 203 27.48 -16.67 -5.62
CA LYS A 203 27.98 -17.99 -5.99
C LYS A 203 27.81 -18.91 -4.78
N ASP A 204 27.15 -20.04 -4.94
CA ASP A 204 27.23 -21.08 -3.90
C ASP A 204 28.72 -21.42 -3.76
N LYS A 205 29.29 -21.24 -2.57
CA LYS A 205 30.55 -21.90 -2.23
C LYS A 205 30.20 -23.38 -2.27
N ALA A 206 30.54 -24.06 -3.36
CA ALA A 206 30.61 -25.51 -3.37
C ALA A 206 31.41 -25.89 -2.12
N GLY A 207 30.83 -26.75 -1.28
CA GLY A 207 31.46 -27.17 -0.05
C GLY A 207 32.90 -27.60 -0.36
N THR A 208 33.85 -27.01 0.34
CA THR A 208 35.13 -27.64 0.57
C THR A 208 34.83 -28.94 1.29
N THR A 209 34.64 -30.01 0.52
CA THR A 209 34.98 -31.35 0.97
C THR A 209 36.50 -31.36 1.09
N GLU A 210 36.98 -31.11 2.30
CA GLU A 210 38.26 -31.68 2.75
C GLU A 210 38.03 -33.13 3.19
#